data_AF-A0A6I5NZI7-F1
#
_entry.id   AF-A0A6I5NZI7-F1
#
_cell.length_a   1.000
_cell.length_b   1.000
_cell.length_c   1.000
_cell.angle_alpha   90.00
_cell.angle_beta   90.00
_cell.angle_gamma   90.00
#
_symmetry.space_group_name_H-M   'P 1'
#
loop_
_entity.id
_entity.type
_entity.pdbx_description
1 polymer ?
#
loop_
_entity_poly.entity_id
_entity_poly.type
_entity_poly.pdbx_seq_one_letter_code
_entity_poly.pdbx_strand_id
1 'polypeptide(L)'
;MAKRKQTSLPGPREPETEKGQLARAQYLAFAKAALRENLSSYQALFEKYVSDQPETQQAAQGLDQTVARIALQAGHSPRQVIQFIAQGPFAQYETRALSAEDRKAALPKLLHYAKTIVEDAQKQRYTEYANAVTGKIRSYADLYREHISSDLMAIQLDQKVVAAALRSGESAEAVVHLLHQGPYAQFQQGVKQVSAVTIDQYARGTVAQVQSIQALQVTPGKGRADRSVPMRSQETEP
;
A
#
# COMPACT_ATOMS: atom_id res chain seq x y z
N MET A 1 -32.49 4.77 44.45
CA MET A 1 -32.00 4.95 43.07
C MET A 1 -30.50 4.69 43.04
N ALA A 2 -30.08 3.50 42.61
CA ALA A 2 -28.66 3.16 42.52
C ALA A 2 -28.05 3.87 41.31
N LYS A 3 -27.09 4.78 41.54
CA LYS A 3 -26.21 5.30 40.49
C LYS A 3 -25.49 4.10 39.87
N ARG A 4 -25.88 3.71 38.66
CA ARG A 4 -25.05 2.83 37.81
C ARG A 4 -23.72 3.56 37.67
N LYS A 5 -22.66 3.04 38.32
CA LYS A 5 -21.30 3.40 37.97
C LYS A 5 -21.17 3.08 36.48
N GLN A 6 -21.13 4.10 35.63
CA GLN A 6 -20.50 3.97 34.33
C GLN A 6 -19.05 3.59 34.64
N THR A 7 -18.76 2.29 34.60
CA THR A 7 -17.39 1.82 34.46
C THR A 7 -16.96 2.27 33.07
N SER A 8 -16.35 3.46 32.99
CA SER A 8 -15.72 3.91 31.76
C SER A 8 -14.77 2.82 31.31
N LEU A 9 -14.93 2.34 30.08
CA LEU A 9 -14.01 1.36 29.49
C LEU A 9 -12.58 1.90 29.65
N PRO A 10 -11.60 1.05 30.04
CA PRO A 10 -10.23 1.49 30.14
C PRO A 10 -9.78 2.06 28.81
N GLY A 11 -9.12 3.22 28.86
CA GLY A 11 -8.58 3.91 27.69
C GLY A 11 -7.56 3.06 26.92
N PRO A 12 -7.14 3.50 25.73
CA PRO A 12 -6.09 2.85 24.99
C PRO A 12 -4.80 2.89 25.81
N ARG A 13 -4.06 1.80 25.81
CA ARG A 13 -2.78 1.73 26.54
C ARG A 13 -1.74 2.53 25.78
N GLU A 14 -0.91 3.33 26.46
CA GLU A 14 0.18 4.05 25.81
C GLU A 14 1.30 3.10 25.34
N PRO A 15 1.94 3.35 24.17
CA PRO A 15 3.04 2.53 23.72
C PRO A 15 4.26 2.75 24.60
N GLU A 16 4.89 1.66 25.02
CA GLU A 16 6.04 1.66 25.93
C GLU A 16 7.36 2.04 25.25
N THR A 17 7.36 2.14 23.92
CA THR A 17 8.56 2.43 23.12
C THR A 17 8.33 3.63 22.22
N GLU A 18 9.40 4.39 21.95
CA GLU A 18 9.39 5.52 21.01
C GLU A 18 8.90 5.08 19.61
N LYS A 19 9.33 3.90 19.14
CA LYS A 19 8.85 3.32 17.88
C LYS A 19 7.33 3.10 17.88
N GLY A 20 6.79 2.63 19.00
CA GLY A 20 5.34 2.45 19.17
C GLY A 20 4.59 3.78 19.21
N GLN A 21 5.14 4.79 19.87
CA GLN A 21 4.58 6.15 19.92
C GLN A 21 4.55 6.79 18.52
N LEU A 22 5.65 6.66 17.77
CA LEU A 22 5.72 7.13 16.39
C LEU A 22 4.71 6.39 15.50
N ALA A 23 4.61 5.06 15.61
CA ALA A 23 3.64 4.27 14.84
C ALA A 23 2.19 4.69 15.15
N ARG A 24 1.87 5.02 16.40
CA ARG A 24 0.55 5.53 16.80
C ARG A 24 0.29 6.92 16.23
N ALA A 25 1.28 7.81 16.27
CA ALA A 25 1.16 9.14 15.69
C ALA A 25 0.92 9.07 14.18
N GLN A 26 1.64 8.18 13.47
CA GLN A 26 1.44 7.92 12.05
C GLN A 26 0.04 7.35 11.77
N TYR A 27 -0.39 6.34 12.53
CA TYR A 27 -1.75 5.81 12.42
C TYR A 27 -2.80 6.92 12.58
N LEU A 28 -2.68 7.75 13.62
CA LEU A 28 -3.61 8.87 13.87
C LEU A 28 -3.62 9.87 12.70
N ALA A 29 -2.47 10.20 12.13
CA ALA A 29 -2.38 11.08 10.98
C ALA A 29 -3.15 10.52 9.77
N PHE A 30 -2.98 9.23 9.47
CA PHE A 30 -3.72 8.57 8.40
C PHE A 30 -5.21 8.42 8.69
N ALA A 31 -5.59 8.15 9.95
CA ALA A 31 -6.99 8.07 10.35
C ALA A 31 -7.69 9.44 10.18
N LYS A 32 -7.03 10.54 10.53
CA LYS A 32 -7.54 11.90 10.27
C LYS A 32 -7.75 12.16 8.79
N ALA A 33 -6.80 11.76 7.95
CA ALA A 33 -6.91 11.88 6.50
C ALA A 33 -8.06 11.02 5.94
N ALA A 34 -8.23 9.80 6.45
CA ALA A 34 -9.30 8.88 6.06
C ALA A 34 -10.69 9.43 6.40
N LEU A 35 -10.85 9.92 7.63
CA LEU A 35 -12.12 10.42 8.14
C LEU A 35 -12.45 11.84 7.68
N ARG A 36 -11.44 12.59 7.21
CA ARG A 36 -11.53 14.04 6.95
C ARG A 36 -12.02 14.80 8.20
N GLU A 37 -11.62 14.31 9.37
CA GLU A 37 -11.99 14.86 10.67
C GLU A 37 -10.74 15.33 11.40
N ASN A 38 -10.85 16.49 12.07
CA ASN A 38 -9.78 16.98 12.91
C ASN A 38 -9.93 16.44 14.34
N LEU A 39 -9.51 15.19 14.54
CA LEU A 39 -9.51 14.56 15.87
C LEU A 39 -8.44 15.20 16.76
N SER A 40 -8.80 15.57 18.00
CA SER A 40 -7.87 16.24 18.92
C SER A 40 -6.77 15.31 19.46
N SER A 41 -7.04 14.00 19.56
CA SER A 41 -6.09 13.02 20.11
C SER A 41 -6.39 11.60 19.64
N TYR A 42 -5.45 10.68 19.91
CA TYR A 42 -5.70 9.25 19.72
C TYR A 42 -6.79 8.72 20.65
N GLN A 43 -6.91 9.27 21.87
CA GLN A 43 -8.00 8.94 22.81
C GLN A 43 -9.37 9.17 22.18
N ALA A 44 -9.59 10.32 21.55
CA ALA A 44 -10.85 10.64 20.90
C ALA A 44 -11.17 9.70 19.73
N LEU A 45 -10.15 9.29 18.97
CA LEU A 45 -10.30 8.28 17.93
C LEU A 45 -10.70 6.92 18.53
N PHE A 46 -10.01 6.50 19.59
CA PHE A 46 -10.26 5.23 20.26
C PHE A 46 -11.70 5.18 20.79
N GLU A 47 -12.15 6.18 21.52
CA GLU A 47 -13.51 6.24 22.08
C GLU A 47 -14.61 6.13 21.01
N LYS A 48 -14.39 6.69 19.82
CA LYS A 48 -15.33 6.60 18.69
C LYS A 48 -15.47 5.18 18.14
N TYR A 49 -14.42 4.37 18.25
CA TYR A 49 -14.30 3.05 17.62
C TYR A 49 -14.24 1.90 18.64
N VAL A 50 -14.65 2.16 19.89
CA VAL A 50 -14.56 1.21 20.99
C VAL A 50 -15.94 0.93 21.56
N SER A 51 -16.43 -0.28 21.32
CA SER A 51 -17.68 -0.79 21.88
C SER A 51 -17.68 -2.32 21.82
N ASP A 52 -18.45 -2.95 22.72
CA ASP A 52 -18.77 -4.38 22.64
C ASP A 52 -19.75 -4.69 21.49
N GLN A 53 -20.29 -3.66 20.81
CA GLN A 53 -21.16 -3.84 19.66
C GLN A 53 -20.37 -4.30 18.42
N PRO A 54 -20.80 -5.37 17.74
CA PRO A 54 -20.15 -5.87 16.53
C PRO A 54 -19.98 -4.83 15.43
N GLU A 55 -20.96 -3.93 15.27
CA GLU A 55 -20.94 -2.86 14.27
C GLU A 55 -19.78 -1.88 14.48
N THR A 56 -19.48 -1.54 15.74
CA THR A 56 -18.35 -0.65 16.07
C THR A 56 -17.01 -1.33 15.81
N GLN A 57 -16.91 -2.62 16.11
CA GLN A 57 -15.69 -3.40 15.81
C GLN A 57 -15.47 -3.51 14.29
N GLN A 58 -16.53 -3.76 13.52
CA GLN A 58 -16.47 -3.74 12.06
C GLN A 58 -16.06 -2.37 11.53
N ALA A 59 -16.61 -1.29 12.09
CA ALA A 59 -16.22 0.07 11.73
C ALA A 59 -14.73 0.35 12.04
N ALA A 60 -14.20 -0.16 13.15
CA ALA A 60 -12.79 -0.04 13.50
C ALA A 60 -11.89 -0.79 12.50
N GLN A 61 -12.29 -2.00 12.11
CA GLN A 61 -11.59 -2.77 11.08
C GLN A 61 -11.66 -2.09 9.70
N GLY A 62 -12.79 -1.49 9.34
CA GLY A 62 -12.93 -0.72 8.10
C GLY A 62 -12.06 0.55 8.08
N LEU A 63 -11.88 1.19 9.24
CA LEU A 63 -10.91 2.27 9.40
C LEU A 63 -9.48 1.75 9.17
N ASP A 64 -9.11 0.61 9.78
CA ASP A 64 -7.80 -0.01 9.60
C ASP A 64 -7.50 -0.32 8.12
N GLN A 65 -8.48 -0.84 7.37
CA GLN A 65 -8.36 -1.04 5.91
C GLN A 65 -8.10 0.28 5.17
N THR A 66 -8.84 1.32 5.51
CA THR A 66 -8.70 2.64 4.86
C THR A 66 -7.35 3.28 5.17
N VAL A 67 -6.92 3.21 6.43
CA VAL A 67 -5.60 3.68 6.88
C VAL A 67 -4.49 2.93 6.15
N ALA A 68 -4.60 1.60 6.06
CA ALA A 68 -3.62 0.80 5.34
C ALA A 68 -3.49 1.25 3.88
N ARG A 69 -4.60 1.44 3.18
CA ARG A 69 -4.61 1.91 1.79
C ARG A 69 -3.93 3.26 1.63
N ILE A 70 -4.28 4.25 2.45
CA ILE A 70 -3.71 5.61 2.38
C ILE A 70 -2.20 5.56 2.69
N ALA A 71 -1.79 4.85 3.73
CA ALA A 71 -0.38 4.76 4.11
C ALA A 71 0.47 4.11 3.01
N LEU A 72 -0.05 3.04 2.39
CA LEU A 72 0.62 2.37 1.27
C LEU A 72 0.74 3.29 0.04
N GLN A 73 -0.31 4.06 -0.28
CA GLN A 73 -0.28 5.05 -1.37
C GLN A 73 0.69 6.20 -1.08
N ALA A 74 0.84 6.58 0.19
CA ALA A 74 1.79 7.59 0.63
C ALA A 74 3.26 7.12 0.62
N GLY A 75 3.53 5.88 0.20
CA GLY A 75 4.90 5.37 0.08
C GLY A 75 5.39 4.52 1.25
N HIS A 76 4.56 4.26 2.27
CA HIS A 76 5.00 3.42 3.38
C HIS A 76 5.10 1.96 2.98
N SER A 77 6.18 1.30 3.40
CA SER A 77 6.36 -0.13 3.17
C SER A 77 5.29 -0.96 3.90
N PRO A 78 4.88 -2.13 3.38
CA PRO A 78 3.93 -3.01 4.05
C PRO A 78 4.30 -3.31 5.51
N ARG A 79 5.61 -3.45 5.80
CA ARG A 79 6.09 -3.69 7.16
C ARG A 79 5.81 -2.51 8.11
N GLN A 80 5.98 -1.27 7.64
CA GLN A 80 5.63 -0.09 8.44
C GLN A 80 4.13 0.01 8.63
N VAL A 81 3.35 -0.25 7.59
CA VAL A 81 1.88 -0.19 7.69
C VAL A 81 1.34 -1.23 8.66
N ILE A 82 1.90 -2.45 8.70
CA ILE A 82 1.56 -3.46 9.72
C ILE A 82 1.77 -2.91 11.14
N GLN A 83 2.85 -2.15 11.38
CA GLN A 83 3.11 -1.53 12.68
C GLN A 83 2.08 -0.43 12.99
N PHE A 84 1.62 0.31 11.98
CA PHE A 84 0.57 1.30 12.16
C PHE A 84 -0.76 0.62 12.52
N ILE A 85 -1.17 -0.40 11.78
CA ILE A 85 -2.43 -1.14 12.03
C ILE A 85 -2.42 -1.84 13.39
N ALA A 86 -1.25 -2.30 13.87
CA ALA A 86 -1.12 -2.81 15.23
C ALA A 86 -1.38 -1.74 16.32
N GLN A 87 -1.34 -0.45 15.96
CA GLN A 87 -1.76 0.68 16.80
C GLN A 87 -3.20 1.14 16.53
N GLY A 88 -3.97 0.43 15.70
CA GLY A 88 -5.36 0.78 15.40
C GLY A 88 -6.31 0.55 16.59
N PRO A 89 -7.49 1.22 16.61
CA PRO A 89 -8.46 1.07 17.68
C PRO A 89 -8.90 -0.37 17.91
N PHE A 90 -9.04 -1.17 16.84
CA PHE A 90 -9.38 -2.59 16.95
C PHE A 90 -8.31 -3.38 17.72
N ALA A 91 -7.03 -3.25 17.33
CA ALA A 91 -5.94 -3.94 18.02
C ALA A 91 -5.76 -3.47 19.49
N GLN A 92 -5.98 -2.18 19.76
CA GLN A 92 -5.97 -1.66 21.13
C GLN A 92 -7.16 -2.17 21.95
N TYR A 93 -8.33 -2.29 21.33
CA TYR A 93 -9.52 -2.85 21.96
C TYR A 93 -9.28 -4.30 22.43
N GLU A 94 -8.75 -5.14 21.54
CA GLU A 94 -8.46 -6.55 21.80
C GLU A 94 -7.43 -6.76 22.92
N THR A 95 -6.56 -5.77 23.18
CA THR A 95 -5.45 -5.90 24.14
C THR A 95 -5.57 -5.06 25.40
N ARG A 96 -6.59 -4.20 25.51
CA ARG A 96 -6.72 -3.22 26.61
C ARG A 96 -6.86 -3.88 27.99
N ALA A 97 -7.55 -5.01 28.07
CA ALA A 97 -7.83 -5.72 29.33
C ALA A 97 -6.89 -6.90 29.58
N LEU A 98 -5.97 -7.18 28.65
CA LEU A 98 -5.05 -8.31 28.75
C LEU A 98 -3.88 -7.99 29.68
N SER A 99 -3.51 -8.98 30.50
CA SER A 99 -2.25 -8.96 31.26
C SER A 99 -1.04 -8.86 30.32
N ALA A 100 0.17 -8.63 30.87
CA ALA A 100 1.38 -8.60 30.05
C ALA A 100 1.66 -9.98 29.38
N GLU A 101 1.38 -11.08 30.08
CA GLU A 101 1.56 -12.44 29.59
C GLU A 101 0.54 -12.78 28.50
N ASP A 102 -0.75 -12.51 28.74
CA ASP A 102 -1.82 -12.77 27.77
C ASP A 102 -1.64 -11.95 26.49
N ARG A 103 -1.12 -10.72 26.62
CA ARG A 103 -0.78 -9.88 25.47
C ARG A 103 0.34 -10.46 24.64
N LYS A 104 1.38 -11.01 25.28
CA LYS A 104 2.46 -11.71 24.58
C LYS A 104 1.92 -12.92 23.81
N ALA A 105 0.95 -13.63 24.40
CA ALA A 105 0.25 -14.73 23.74
C ALA A 105 -0.67 -14.27 22.59
N ALA A 106 -1.30 -13.08 22.71
CA ALA A 106 -2.17 -12.51 21.68
C ALA A 106 -1.41 -11.86 20.51
N LEU A 107 -0.13 -11.51 20.69
CA LEU A 107 0.68 -10.79 19.71
C LEU A 107 0.70 -11.47 18.32
N PRO A 108 0.91 -12.80 18.19
CA PRO A 108 0.88 -13.45 16.87
C PRO A 108 -0.45 -13.27 16.14
N LYS A 109 -1.59 -13.34 16.86
CA LYS A 109 -2.93 -13.16 16.28
C LYS A 109 -3.12 -11.73 15.77
N LEU A 110 -2.66 -10.72 16.52
CA LEU A 110 -2.76 -9.32 16.13
C LEU A 110 -1.84 -8.97 14.96
N LEU A 111 -0.63 -9.53 14.94
CA LEU A 111 0.28 -9.39 13.80
C LEU A 111 -0.29 -10.06 12.55
N HIS A 112 -0.92 -11.22 12.70
CA HIS A 112 -1.62 -11.88 11.61
C HIS A 112 -2.77 -10.99 11.09
N TYR A 113 -3.62 -10.47 11.98
CA TYR A 113 -4.67 -9.51 11.62
C TYR A 113 -4.13 -8.31 10.84
N ALA A 114 -3.13 -7.61 11.38
CA ALA A 114 -2.56 -6.44 10.73
C ALA A 114 -1.94 -6.77 9.36
N LYS A 115 -1.30 -7.94 9.24
CA LYS A 115 -0.78 -8.45 7.98
C LYS A 115 -1.90 -8.69 6.96
N THR A 116 -2.99 -9.34 7.36
CA THR A 116 -4.15 -9.58 6.48
C THR A 116 -4.75 -8.28 5.98
N ILE A 117 -4.93 -7.28 6.86
CA ILE A 117 -5.45 -5.96 6.46
C ILE A 117 -4.55 -5.30 5.40
N VAL A 118 -3.22 -5.36 5.59
CA VAL A 118 -2.27 -4.77 4.65
C VAL A 118 -2.22 -5.54 3.32
N GLU A 119 -2.27 -6.87 3.36
CA GLU A 119 -2.33 -7.70 2.16
C GLU A 119 -3.60 -7.43 1.36
N ASP A 120 -4.77 -7.38 2.01
CA ASP A 120 -6.03 -7.12 1.33
C ASP A 120 -6.09 -5.70 0.76
N ALA A 121 -5.53 -4.71 1.46
CA ALA A 121 -5.36 -3.37 0.92
C ALA A 121 -4.47 -3.35 -0.33
N GLN A 122 -3.35 -4.10 -0.34
CA GLN A 122 -2.50 -4.21 -1.53
C GLN A 122 -3.22 -4.91 -2.70
N LYS A 123 -3.94 -6.01 -2.45
CA LYS A 123 -4.72 -6.72 -3.47
C LYS A 123 -5.79 -5.81 -4.09
N GLN A 124 -6.50 -5.06 -3.24
CA GLN A 124 -7.49 -4.11 -3.68
C GLN A 124 -6.86 -3.01 -4.54
N ARG A 125 -5.76 -2.40 -4.09
CA ARG A 125 -5.03 -1.38 -4.86
C ARG A 125 -4.62 -1.91 -6.24
N TYR A 126 -4.07 -3.12 -6.31
CA TYR A 126 -3.67 -3.70 -7.60
C TYR A 126 -4.89 -3.90 -8.50
N THR A 127 -5.98 -4.44 -7.95
CA THR A 127 -7.25 -4.65 -8.67
C THR A 127 -7.81 -3.33 -9.22
N GLU A 128 -7.77 -2.25 -8.44
CA GLU A 128 -8.24 -0.92 -8.85
C GLU A 128 -7.44 -0.40 -10.07
N TYR A 129 -6.10 -0.49 -10.04
CA TYR A 129 -5.28 -0.10 -11.19
C TYR A 129 -5.47 -1.03 -12.40
N ALA A 130 -5.55 -2.34 -12.16
CA ALA A 130 -5.79 -3.32 -13.22
C ALA A 130 -7.14 -3.07 -13.90
N ASN A 131 -8.17 -2.77 -13.13
CA ASN A 131 -9.46 -2.35 -13.68
C ASN A 131 -9.34 -1.05 -14.47
N ALA A 132 -8.65 -0.03 -13.94
CA ALA A 132 -8.48 1.25 -14.62
C ALA A 132 -7.80 1.12 -15.98
N VAL A 133 -6.89 0.16 -16.16
CA VAL A 133 -6.16 -0.04 -17.43
C VAL A 133 -6.79 -1.08 -18.37
N THR A 134 -7.70 -1.92 -17.88
CA THR A 134 -8.34 -2.98 -18.69
C THR A 134 -9.83 -2.77 -18.92
N GLY A 135 -10.52 -2.09 -18.00
CA GLY A 135 -11.98 -1.97 -17.93
C GLY A 135 -12.73 -3.27 -17.64
N LYS A 136 -12.02 -4.38 -17.35
CA LYS A 136 -12.59 -5.73 -17.29
C LYS A 136 -12.49 -6.38 -15.92
N ILE A 137 -11.42 -6.09 -15.19
CA ILE A 137 -11.14 -6.70 -13.89
C ILE A 137 -12.06 -6.11 -12.83
N ARG A 138 -12.91 -6.95 -12.21
CA ARG A 138 -13.84 -6.49 -11.16
C ARG A 138 -13.43 -6.97 -9.77
N SER A 139 -12.64 -8.04 -9.70
CA SER A 139 -12.16 -8.63 -8.47
C SER A 139 -10.73 -9.14 -8.60
N TYR A 140 -10.07 -9.32 -7.46
CA TYR A 140 -8.74 -9.94 -7.41
C TYR A 140 -8.76 -11.38 -7.95
N ALA A 141 -9.88 -12.09 -7.86
CA ALA A 141 -10.04 -13.42 -8.44
C ALA A 141 -10.07 -13.40 -9.99
N ASP A 142 -10.64 -12.34 -10.59
CA ASP A 142 -10.67 -12.18 -12.05
C ASP A 142 -9.27 -12.02 -12.64
N LEU A 143 -8.35 -11.37 -11.90
CA LEU A 143 -6.95 -11.21 -12.30
C LEU A 143 -6.31 -12.55 -12.64
N TYR A 144 -6.46 -13.53 -11.76
CA TYR A 144 -5.87 -14.86 -11.96
C TYR A 144 -6.55 -15.61 -13.09
N ARG A 145 -7.89 -15.56 -13.18
CA ARG A 145 -8.61 -16.28 -14.22
C ARG A 145 -8.19 -15.82 -15.62
N GLU A 146 -7.99 -14.53 -15.81
CA GLU A 146 -7.72 -13.94 -17.12
C GLU A 146 -6.23 -13.89 -17.50
N HIS A 147 -5.31 -13.81 -16.53
CA HIS A 147 -3.91 -13.49 -16.81
C HIS A 147 -2.88 -14.55 -16.37
N ILE A 148 -3.25 -15.54 -15.55
CA ILE A 148 -2.30 -16.54 -15.06
C ILE A 148 -1.90 -17.58 -16.11
N SER A 149 -2.67 -17.70 -17.19
CA SER A 149 -2.45 -18.68 -18.27
C SER A 149 -1.30 -18.31 -19.21
N SER A 150 -0.77 -17.09 -19.10
CA SER A 150 0.34 -16.59 -19.92
C SER A 150 1.20 -15.62 -19.13
N ASP A 151 2.45 -15.99 -18.88
CA ASP A 151 3.45 -15.11 -18.24
C ASP A 151 3.56 -13.77 -18.98
N LEU A 152 3.47 -13.78 -20.31
CA LEU A 152 3.52 -12.54 -21.11
C LEU A 152 2.32 -11.63 -20.81
N MET A 153 1.11 -12.17 -20.72
CA MET A 153 -0.08 -11.36 -20.40
C MET A 153 -0.01 -10.79 -18.98
N ALA A 154 0.46 -11.59 -18.02
CA ALA A 154 0.66 -11.15 -16.65
C ALA A 154 1.68 -10.01 -16.56
N ILE A 155 2.84 -10.15 -17.22
CA ILE A 155 3.88 -9.11 -17.26
C ILE A 155 3.38 -7.84 -17.96
N GLN A 156 2.63 -7.96 -19.06
CA GLN A 156 2.06 -6.81 -19.76
C GLN A 156 1.03 -6.06 -18.90
N LEU A 157 0.22 -6.78 -18.11
CA LEU A 157 -0.69 -6.16 -17.16
C LEU A 157 0.11 -5.42 -16.06
N ASP A 158 1.14 -6.07 -15.51
CA ASP A 158 2.01 -5.47 -14.50
C ASP A 158 2.64 -4.15 -15.00
N GLN A 159 3.16 -4.12 -16.22
CA GLN A 159 3.68 -2.89 -16.83
C GLN A 159 2.62 -1.77 -16.95
N LYS A 160 1.38 -2.11 -17.33
CA LYS A 160 0.28 -1.14 -17.42
C LYS A 160 -0.12 -0.61 -16.04
N VAL A 161 -0.22 -1.49 -15.05
CA VAL A 161 -0.53 -1.16 -13.66
C VAL A 161 0.55 -0.23 -13.09
N VAL A 162 1.82 -0.58 -13.26
CA VAL A 162 2.96 0.25 -12.86
C VAL A 162 2.87 1.63 -13.49
N ALA A 163 2.64 1.68 -14.81
CA ALA A 163 2.54 2.95 -15.52
C ALA A 163 1.39 3.82 -14.99
N ALA A 164 0.25 3.21 -14.64
CA ALA A 164 -0.89 3.91 -14.08
C ALA A 164 -0.63 4.41 -12.65
N ALA A 165 -0.04 3.58 -11.79
CA ALA A 165 0.27 3.92 -10.40
C ALA A 165 1.36 5.01 -10.29
N LEU A 166 2.38 4.98 -11.15
CA LEU A 166 3.36 6.06 -11.21
C LEU A 166 2.72 7.39 -11.68
N ARG A 167 1.80 7.33 -12.65
CA ARG A 167 1.08 8.53 -13.14
C ARG A 167 0.11 9.13 -12.12
N SER A 168 -0.42 8.33 -11.19
CA SER A 168 -1.24 8.83 -10.07
C SER A 168 -0.39 9.45 -8.96
N GLY A 169 0.94 9.45 -9.08
CA GLY A 169 1.86 10.08 -8.15
C GLY A 169 2.38 9.15 -7.04
N GLU A 170 2.15 7.83 -7.14
CA GLU A 170 2.73 6.89 -6.18
C GLU A 170 4.25 6.79 -6.31
N SER A 171 4.94 6.57 -5.19
CA SER A 171 6.39 6.38 -5.19
C SER A 171 6.79 5.06 -5.86
N ALA A 172 7.98 5.03 -6.46
CA ALA A 172 8.52 3.81 -7.05
C ALA A 172 8.54 2.64 -6.06
N GLU A 173 8.88 2.90 -4.80
CA GLU A 173 8.89 1.90 -3.72
C GLU A 173 7.49 1.34 -3.42
N ALA A 174 6.46 2.20 -3.37
CA ALA A 174 5.08 1.74 -3.22
C ALA A 174 4.64 0.84 -4.37
N VAL A 175 5.02 1.19 -5.60
CA VAL A 175 4.67 0.43 -6.80
C VAL A 175 5.43 -0.90 -6.88
N VAL A 176 6.68 -0.96 -6.40
CA VAL A 176 7.40 -2.24 -6.24
C VAL A 176 6.61 -3.19 -5.33
N HIS A 177 6.15 -2.70 -4.17
CA HIS A 177 5.35 -3.53 -3.26
C HIS A 177 3.97 -3.89 -3.83
N LEU A 178 3.38 -3.00 -4.64
CA LEU A 178 2.13 -3.26 -5.35
C LEU A 178 2.28 -4.45 -6.32
N LEU A 179 3.39 -4.53 -7.06
CA LEU A 179 3.67 -5.61 -8.00
C LEU A 179 3.78 -6.99 -7.36
N HIS A 180 4.04 -7.09 -6.07
CA HIS A 180 3.99 -8.37 -5.38
C HIS A 180 2.58 -8.98 -5.39
N GLN A 181 1.54 -8.18 -5.61
CA GLN A 181 0.16 -8.67 -5.80
C GLN A 181 -0.20 -8.92 -7.27
N GLY A 182 0.73 -8.72 -8.20
CA GLY A 182 0.49 -9.00 -9.61
C GLY A 182 0.32 -10.50 -9.86
N PRO A 183 -0.48 -10.88 -10.88
CA PRO A 183 -0.71 -12.28 -11.21
C PRO A 183 0.59 -13.02 -11.54
N TYR A 184 1.57 -12.33 -12.15
CA TYR A 184 2.89 -12.90 -12.41
C TYR A 184 3.61 -13.25 -11.10
N ALA A 185 3.83 -12.25 -10.24
CA ALA A 185 4.53 -12.43 -8.97
C ALA A 185 3.90 -13.54 -8.12
N GLN A 186 2.56 -13.54 -8.03
CA GLN A 186 1.80 -14.49 -7.24
C GLN A 186 1.86 -15.92 -7.81
N PHE A 187 1.81 -16.08 -9.13
CA PHE A 187 1.99 -17.40 -9.75
C PHE A 187 3.41 -17.93 -9.55
N GLN A 188 4.42 -17.08 -9.76
CA GLN A 188 5.82 -17.46 -9.60
C GLN A 188 6.12 -17.87 -8.14
N GLN A 189 5.60 -17.14 -7.15
CA GLN A 189 5.78 -17.50 -5.74
C GLN A 189 4.95 -18.72 -5.33
N GLY A 190 3.65 -18.69 -5.59
CA GLY A 190 2.72 -19.69 -5.07
C GLY A 190 2.80 -21.04 -5.77
N VAL A 191 3.05 -21.05 -7.08
CA VAL A 191 3.04 -22.27 -7.91
C VAL A 191 4.45 -22.72 -8.26
N LYS A 192 5.31 -21.79 -8.69
CA LYS A 192 6.67 -22.11 -9.11
C LYS A 192 7.69 -22.07 -7.97
N GLN A 193 7.27 -21.67 -6.76
CA GLN A 193 8.13 -21.57 -5.57
C GLN A 193 9.38 -20.72 -5.81
N VAL A 194 9.25 -19.70 -6.66
CA VAL A 194 10.32 -18.73 -6.92
C VAL A 194 10.57 -17.90 -5.66
N SER A 195 11.85 -17.66 -5.35
CA SER A 195 12.24 -16.96 -4.14
C SER A 195 11.68 -15.52 -4.08
N ALA A 196 11.38 -15.04 -2.87
CA ALA A 196 10.95 -13.66 -2.67
C ALA A 196 11.97 -12.62 -3.20
N VAL A 197 13.27 -12.95 -3.17
CA VAL A 197 14.34 -12.09 -3.68
C VAL A 197 14.24 -11.92 -5.20
N THR A 198 13.99 -13.01 -5.94
CA THR A 198 13.83 -12.95 -7.40
C THR A 198 12.61 -12.11 -7.80
N ILE A 199 11.54 -12.16 -7.00
CA ILE A 199 10.31 -11.40 -7.24
C ILE A 199 10.50 -9.92 -6.94
N ASP A 200 11.24 -9.59 -5.89
CA ASP A 200 11.63 -8.20 -5.60
C ASP A 200 12.50 -7.62 -6.72
N GLN A 201 13.46 -8.41 -7.26
CA GLN A 201 14.26 -8.02 -8.42
C GLN A 201 13.39 -7.77 -9.67
N TYR A 202 12.44 -8.67 -9.95
CA TYR A 202 11.47 -8.51 -11.03
C TYR A 202 10.65 -7.22 -10.86
N ALA A 203 10.11 -6.98 -9.67
CA ALA A 203 9.28 -5.82 -9.39
C ALA A 203 10.06 -4.51 -9.57
N ARG A 204 11.27 -4.43 -9.01
CA ARG A 204 12.16 -3.28 -9.18
C ARG A 204 12.55 -3.05 -10.64
N GLY A 205 12.91 -4.12 -11.35
CA GLY A 205 13.25 -4.05 -12.77
C GLY A 205 12.10 -3.53 -13.63
N THR A 206 10.88 -4.01 -13.36
CA THR A 206 9.67 -3.58 -14.08
C THR A 206 9.37 -2.10 -13.82
N VAL A 207 9.45 -1.64 -12.56
CA VAL A 207 9.26 -0.22 -12.21
C VAL A 207 10.30 0.66 -12.89
N ALA A 208 11.58 0.29 -12.82
CA ALA A 208 12.67 1.05 -13.46
C ALA A 208 12.52 1.13 -14.99
N GLN A 209 12.12 0.02 -15.62
CA GLN A 209 11.86 -0.03 -17.06
C GLN A 209 10.74 0.94 -17.46
N VAL A 210 9.61 0.91 -16.75
CA VAL A 210 8.47 1.78 -17.05
C VAL A 210 8.81 3.25 -16.80
N GLN A 211 9.52 3.57 -15.73
CA GLN A 211 9.99 4.94 -15.47
C GLN A 211 10.90 5.45 -16.59
N SER A 212 11.81 4.60 -17.08
CA SER A 212 12.71 4.95 -18.19
C SER A 212 11.92 5.23 -19.47
N ILE A 213 10.92 4.40 -19.79
CA ILE A 213 10.05 4.61 -20.96
C ILE A 213 9.25 5.93 -20.83
N GLN A 214 8.70 6.21 -19.65
CA GLN A 214 7.96 7.45 -19.40
C GLN A 214 8.85 8.69 -19.53
N ALA A 215 10.10 8.64 -19.02
CA ALA A 215 11.05 9.73 -19.15
C ALA A 215 11.39 10.05 -20.62
N LEU A 216 11.53 9.01 -21.46
CA LEU A 216 11.76 9.17 -22.90
C LEU A 216 10.55 9.78 -23.62
N GLN A 217 9.32 9.47 -23.18
CA GLN A 217 8.08 10.02 -23.76
C GLN A 217 7.82 11.48 -23.36
N VAL A 218 8.35 11.92 -22.21
CA VAL A 218 8.23 13.31 -21.71
C VAL A 218 9.31 14.23 -22.32
N THR A 219 10.22 13.71 -23.14
CA THR A 219 11.23 14.52 -23.86
C THR A 219 10.78 14.80 -25.30
N PRO A 220 9.96 15.84 -25.58
CA PRO A 220 9.68 16.24 -26.95
C PRO A 220 10.93 16.90 -27.54
N GLY A 221 11.39 16.35 -28.67
CA GLY A 221 12.35 16.89 -29.64
C GLY A 221 13.02 18.23 -29.33
N LYS A 222 14.19 18.19 -28.68
CA LYS A 222 15.26 19.16 -28.91
C LYS A 222 16.51 18.40 -29.29
N GLY A 223 16.82 18.37 -30.58
CA GLY A 223 18.06 17.79 -31.10
C GLY A 223 17.90 16.86 -32.31
N ARG A 224 16.97 17.13 -33.24
CA ARG A 224 17.14 16.59 -34.59
C ARG A 224 18.04 17.55 -35.33
N ALA A 225 19.25 17.07 -35.58
CA ALA A 225 20.37 17.76 -36.19
C ALA A 225 20.01 18.57 -37.45
N ASP A 226 20.21 19.88 -37.38
CA ASP A 226 20.46 20.70 -38.56
C ASP A 226 21.98 20.65 -38.81
N ARG A 227 22.44 19.57 -39.44
CA ARG A 227 23.80 19.52 -40.00
C ARG A 227 23.77 20.21 -41.36
N SER A 228 23.79 21.53 -41.34
CA SER A 228 24.17 22.32 -42.51
C SER A 228 25.66 22.06 -42.76
N VAL A 229 25.98 21.29 -43.80
CA VAL A 229 27.34 21.07 -44.27
C VAL A 229 27.85 22.39 -44.85
N PRO A 230 28.97 22.97 -44.37
CA PRO A 230 29.56 24.11 -45.04
C PRO A 230 30.27 23.61 -46.31
N MET A 231 29.73 23.94 -47.48
CA MET A 231 30.48 23.79 -48.73
C MET A 231 31.64 24.79 -48.71
N ARG A 232 32.85 24.24 -48.67
CA ARG A 232 34.12 24.94 -48.85
C ARG A 232 34.25 25.26 -50.34
N SER A 233 34.03 26.52 -50.73
CA SER A 233 34.31 27.00 -52.09
C SER A 233 35.79 26.80 -52.37
N GLN A 234 36.10 25.95 -53.35
CA GLN A 234 37.42 25.86 -53.94
C GLN A 234 37.60 26.97 -54.98
N GLU A 235 38.80 27.52 -54.97
CA GLU A 235 39.39 28.45 -55.90
C GLU A 235 39.28 27.98 -57.35
N THR A 236 39.08 28.93 -58.28
CA THR A 236 39.85 29.00 -59.53
C THR A 236 39.69 30.40 -60.14
N GLU A 237 40.77 31.19 -60.09
CA GLU A 237 41.17 32.11 -61.18
C GLU A 237 41.48 31.27 -62.44
N PRO A 238 41.41 31.81 -63.68
CA PRO A 238 41.87 33.15 -64.08
C PRO A 238 40.84 34.04 -64.80
#